data_AF-A0A800AHE8-F1
#
_entry.id   AF-A0A800AHE8-F1
#
_cell.length_a   1.000
_cell.length_b   1.000
_cell.length_c   1.000
_cell.angle_alpha   90.00
_cell.angle_beta   90.00
_cell.angle_gamma   90.00
#
_symmetry.space_group_name_H-M   'P 1'
#
loop_
_entity.id
_entity.type
_entity.pdbx_description
1 polymer ?
#
loop_
_entity_poly.entity_id
_entity_poly.type
_entity_poly.pdbx_seq_one_letter_code
_entity_poly.pdbx_strand_id
1 'polypeptide(L)'
;MDDACWQNAPKATDFTDPLVGTPAKDQTVARLLYDEESIYVAIHALDSQPDMIVARQTKDQTRFSGEDYVAFSIDPFHTHQFADRNFFVLNPLSAKFAHLAAGRAEKTEWLGLWKAAAKITEDGWTVEMEIPWQMLAYPDTKLTAKDTKEHEKREMGINFARFQQRTGEKSWWSNVGIQEFYEYDGHWMDVLPPAKVREMKFLPYAYFGRSPASGQEGVTARAGMDVRYTFTSQFTLVGTLNPDFENVEQAVEGIDFSYGARFVPDRRPFFLEGKNVYNLWEFYHSRQISEMDVGLSLFGKMGNRTAFSVGANFAQTWYGKQVGRQMRSAMTYRGSRFYVSVAPFFIEPDFVNKLGFHPFTGIRGGRFFASARNEWRSGILRQVELFARGEASNSYDGTVS
;
A
#
# COMPACT_ATOMS: atom_id res chain seq x y z
N MET A 1 -19.33 -23.85 -4.23
CA MET A 1 -20.08 -23.80 -2.95
C MET A 1 -20.63 -25.17 -2.51
N ASP A 2 -20.27 -26.26 -3.18
CA ASP A 2 -20.80 -27.59 -2.86
C ASP A 2 -19.99 -28.33 -1.78
N ASP A 3 -18.87 -27.74 -1.34
CA ASP A 3 -18.03 -28.29 -0.29
C ASP A 3 -18.76 -28.28 1.07
N ALA A 4 -18.61 -29.36 1.82
CA ALA A 4 -19.22 -29.57 3.12
C ALA A 4 -18.82 -28.49 4.14
N CYS A 5 -17.62 -27.90 4.01
CA CYS A 5 -17.14 -26.85 4.91
C CYS A 5 -18.08 -25.61 4.91
N TRP A 6 -18.72 -25.30 3.78
CA TRP A 6 -19.61 -24.15 3.65
C TRP A 6 -20.98 -24.32 4.28
N GLN A 7 -21.41 -25.56 4.53
CA GLN A 7 -22.75 -25.82 5.07
C GLN A 7 -22.90 -25.31 6.51
N ASN A 8 -21.83 -25.41 7.30
CA ASN A 8 -21.79 -24.98 8.69
C ASN A 8 -21.14 -23.61 8.90
N ALA A 9 -20.64 -22.99 7.83
CA ALA A 9 -20.02 -21.67 7.92
C ALA A 9 -21.05 -20.59 8.31
N PRO A 10 -20.71 -19.65 9.20
CA PRO A 10 -21.54 -18.50 9.49
C PRO A 10 -21.90 -17.72 8.22
N LYS A 11 -23.14 -17.24 8.16
CA LYS A 11 -23.67 -16.50 7.00
C LYS A 11 -23.80 -15.02 7.35
N ALA A 12 -23.15 -14.18 6.58
CA ALA A 12 -23.42 -12.75 6.52
C ALA A 12 -24.61 -12.53 5.57
N THR A 13 -25.73 -12.05 6.13
CA THR A 13 -26.99 -11.75 5.44
C THR A 13 -27.40 -10.30 5.66
N ASP A 14 -28.56 -9.91 5.14
CA ASP A 14 -29.20 -8.61 5.41
C ASP A 14 -28.38 -7.42 4.91
N PHE A 15 -27.88 -7.54 3.67
CA PHE A 15 -27.14 -6.47 3.02
C PHE A 15 -28.06 -5.26 2.84
N THR A 16 -27.53 -4.07 3.13
CA THR A 16 -28.27 -2.81 3.07
C THR A 16 -27.64 -1.84 2.07
N ASP A 17 -28.47 -0.96 1.51
CA ASP A 17 -28.00 0.15 0.71
C ASP A 17 -27.28 1.18 1.61
N PRO A 18 -26.02 1.54 1.33
CA PRO A 18 -25.25 2.47 2.16
C PRO A 18 -25.76 3.92 2.14
N LEU A 19 -26.58 4.30 1.16
CA LEU A 19 -27.17 5.63 1.03
C LEU A 19 -28.39 5.81 1.94
N VAL A 20 -29.31 4.84 1.91
CA VAL A 20 -30.60 4.93 2.60
C VAL A 20 -30.71 4.05 3.84
N GLY A 21 -29.82 3.07 4.00
CA GLY A 21 -29.82 2.13 5.13
C GLY A 21 -30.92 1.06 5.08
N THR A 22 -31.70 0.99 3.99
CA THR A 22 -32.74 -0.02 3.82
C THR A 22 -32.16 -1.33 3.29
N PRO A 23 -32.80 -2.48 3.54
CA PRO A 23 -32.40 -3.74 2.93
C PRO A 23 -32.32 -3.63 1.40
N ALA A 24 -31.26 -4.21 0.83
CA ALA A 24 -31.10 -4.32 -0.61
C ALA A 24 -32.20 -5.18 -1.22
N LYS A 25 -32.65 -4.84 -2.43
CA LYS A 25 -33.74 -5.59 -3.10
C LYS A 25 -33.31 -7.01 -3.45
N ASP A 26 -32.15 -7.11 -4.07
CA ASP A 26 -31.51 -8.36 -4.44
C ASP A 26 -30.45 -8.68 -3.36
N GLN A 27 -30.78 -9.62 -2.47
CA GLN A 27 -29.96 -9.95 -1.30
C GLN A 27 -28.68 -10.70 -1.67
N THR A 28 -27.71 -10.67 -0.76
CA THR A 28 -26.43 -11.36 -0.91
C THR A 28 -26.14 -12.14 0.36
N VAL A 29 -25.56 -13.33 0.20
CA VAL A 29 -25.14 -14.18 1.31
C VAL A 29 -23.64 -14.40 1.20
N ALA A 30 -22.88 -13.91 2.17
CA ALA A 30 -21.44 -14.14 2.25
C ALA A 30 -21.09 -15.12 3.37
N ARG A 31 -20.00 -15.86 3.20
CA ARG A 31 -19.42 -16.77 4.19
C ARG A 31 -17.91 -16.57 4.23
N LEU A 32 -17.34 -16.74 5.41
CA LEU A 32 -15.92 -16.57 5.67
C LEU A 32 -15.40 -17.75 6.49
N LEU A 33 -14.34 -18.38 6.00
CA LEU A 33 -13.60 -19.43 6.71
C LEU A 33 -12.10 -19.12 6.59
N TYR A 34 -11.28 -19.79 7.40
CA TYR A 34 -9.83 -19.71 7.29
C TYR A 34 -9.17 -20.96 7.86
N ASP A 35 -7.96 -21.22 7.41
CA ASP A 35 -7.03 -22.19 8.00
C ASP A 35 -5.65 -21.54 8.21
N GLU A 36 -4.61 -22.37 8.39
CA GLU A 36 -3.23 -21.92 8.59
C GLU A 36 -2.58 -21.35 7.31
N GLU A 37 -3.18 -21.56 6.14
CA GLU A 37 -2.61 -21.17 4.84
C GLU A 37 -3.35 -19.97 4.23
N SER A 38 -4.69 -20.00 4.26
CA SER A 38 -5.55 -19.07 3.52
C SER A 38 -6.82 -18.67 4.26
N ILE A 39 -7.36 -17.52 3.84
CA ILE A 39 -8.73 -17.08 4.10
C ILE A 39 -9.59 -17.49 2.91
N TYR A 40 -10.74 -18.09 3.17
CA TYR A 40 -11.70 -18.49 2.14
C TYR A 40 -12.95 -17.63 2.23
N VAL A 41 -13.37 -17.09 1.10
CA VAL A 41 -14.57 -16.26 0.99
C VAL A 41 -15.51 -16.89 -0.03
N ALA A 42 -16.77 -17.06 0.35
CA ALA A 42 -17.83 -17.50 -0.55
C ALA A 42 -18.97 -16.47 -0.55
N ILE A 43 -19.35 -15.97 -1.73
CA ILE A 43 -20.43 -14.98 -1.88
C ILE A 43 -21.46 -15.49 -2.88
N HIS A 44 -22.71 -15.58 -2.46
CA HIS A 44 -23.85 -15.86 -3.34
C HIS A 44 -24.67 -14.58 -3.47
N ALA A 45 -24.58 -13.96 -4.63
CA ALA A 45 -25.29 -12.73 -4.97
C ALA A 45 -26.58 -13.12 -5.71
N LEU A 46 -27.71 -13.12 -4.99
CA LEU A 46 -29.02 -13.44 -5.57
C LEU A 46 -29.42 -12.31 -6.53
N ASP A 47 -29.92 -12.63 -7.71
CA ASP A 47 -30.39 -11.64 -8.68
C ASP A 47 -31.79 -12.03 -9.14
N SER A 48 -32.73 -11.09 -9.06
CA SER A 48 -34.09 -11.30 -9.57
C SER A 48 -34.14 -11.42 -11.10
N GLN A 49 -33.09 -11.00 -11.81
CA GLN A 49 -32.97 -11.10 -13.27
C GLN A 49 -31.56 -11.57 -13.68
N PRO A 50 -31.19 -12.85 -13.48
CA PRO A 50 -29.85 -13.36 -13.75
C PRO A 50 -29.39 -13.20 -15.20
N ASP A 51 -30.31 -13.28 -16.16
CA ASP A 51 -30.02 -13.07 -17.60
C ASP A 51 -29.56 -11.64 -17.93
N MET A 52 -29.76 -10.69 -17.01
CA MET A 52 -29.40 -9.30 -17.16
C MET A 52 -28.14 -8.91 -16.37
N ILE A 53 -27.45 -9.88 -15.76
CA ILE A 53 -26.17 -9.66 -15.08
C ILE A 53 -25.16 -9.11 -16.10
N VAL A 54 -24.54 -7.98 -15.77
CA VAL A 54 -23.60 -7.33 -16.68
C VAL A 54 -22.18 -7.68 -16.26
N ALA A 55 -21.47 -8.41 -17.11
CA ALA A 55 -20.04 -8.65 -16.93
C ALA A 55 -19.35 -8.62 -18.29
N ARG A 56 -18.32 -7.80 -18.43
CA ARG A 56 -17.61 -7.61 -19.72
C ARG A 56 -16.11 -7.66 -19.57
N GLN A 57 -15.60 -7.27 -18.39
CA GLN A 57 -14.18 -7.34 -18.12
C GLN A 57 -13.74 -8.79 -17.97
N THR A 58 -12.67 -9.14 -18.67
CA THR A 58 -12.02 -10.47 -18.58
C THR A 58 -10.57 -10.34 -18.14
N LYS A 59 -10.03 -9.13 -18.13
CA LYS A 59 -8.66 -8.85 -17.75
C LYS A 59 -8.55 -8.57 -16.25
N ASP A 60 -7.67 -9.33 -15.62
CA ASP A 60 -7.31 -9.13 -14.22
C ASP A 60 -6.65 -7.76 -13.98
N GLN A 61 -6.78 -7.29 -12.74
CA GLN A 61 -6.20 -6.05 -12.23
C GLN A 61 -6.63 -4.79 -13.00
N THR A 62 -7.77 -4.90 -13.68
CA THR A 62 -8.48 -3.76 -14.24
C THR A 62 -9.64 -3.41 -13.33
N ARG A 63 -9.81 -2.11 -13.01
CA ARG A 63 -10.96 -1.68 -12.23
C ARG A 63 -12.25 -1.97 -13.00
N PHE A 64 -13.22 -2.55 -12.31
CA PHE A 64 -14.54 -2.80 -12.86
C PHE A 64 -15.31 -1.47 -12.92
N SER A 65 -15.79 -1.15 -14.11
CA SER A 65 -16.59 0.05 -14.35
C SER A 65 -17.69 -0.31 -15.34
N GLY A 66 -18.94 -0.06 -14.96
CA GLY A 66 -20.07 -0.37 -15.82
C GLY A 66 -20.44 -1.87 -15.85
N GLU A 67 -20.17 -2.61 -14.77
CA GLU A 67 -20.46 -4.04 -14.63
C GLU A 67 -20.70 -4.45 -13.17
N ASP A 68 -21.30 -5.61 -12.97
CA ASP A 68 -21.56 -6.21 -11.67
C ASP A 68 -20.26 -6.69 -11.02
N TYR A 69 -20.14 -6.47 -9.71
CA TYR A 69 -19.02 -7.01 -8.95
C TYR A 69 -19.39 -7.24 -7.48
N VAL A 70 -18.65 -8.14 -6.85
CA VAL A 70 -18.63 -8.31 -5.39
C VAL A 70 -17.25 -8.01 -4.86
N ALA A 71 -17.17 -7.52 -3.63
CA ALA A 71 -15.94 -7.18 -2.96
C ALA A 71 -15.91 -7.76 -1.55
N PHE A 72 -14.79 -8.37 -1.19
CA PHE A 72 -14.41 -8.63 0.18
C PHE A 72 -13.33 -7.62 0.57
N SER A 73 -13.49 -7.01 1.75
CA SER A 73 -12.49 -6.12 2.31
C SER A 73 -12.07 -6.59 3.69
N ILE A 74 -10.78 -6.45 3.98
CA ILE A 74 -10.19 -6.83 5.27
C ILE A 74 -9.18 -5.77 5.71
N ASP A 75 -9.31 -5.36 6.97
CA ASP A 75 -8.36 -4.57 7.74
C ASP A 75 -7.74 -5.46 8.83
N PRO A 76 -6.59 -6.11 8.55
CA PRO A 76 -6.02 -7.07 9.49
C PRO A 76 -5.49 -6.45 10.77
N PHE A 77 -5.24 -5.14 10.79
CA PHE A 77 -4.73 -4.41 11.96
C PHE A 77 -5.84 -3.72 12.77
N HIS A 78 -7.08 -3.75 12.27
CA HIS A 78 -8.26 -3.16 12.91
C HIS A 78 -8.08 -1.67 13.21
N THR A 79 -7.50 -0.94 12.24
CA THR A 79 -7.23 0.49 12.37
C THR A 79 -8.40 1.38 12.00
N HIS A 80 -9.41 0.82 11.33
CA HIS A 80 -10.55 1.56 10.80
C HIS A 80 -10.12 2.68 9.83
N GLN A 81 -8.98 2.49 9.15
CA GLN A 81 -8.47 3.45 8.17
C GLN A 81 -8.49 2.83 6.78
N PHE A 82 -9.06 3.54 5.81
CA PHE A 82 -9.09 3.13 4.41
C PHE A 82 -7.73 2.65 3.88
N ALA A 83 -6.65 3.35 4.25
CA ALA A 83 -5.29 3.09 3.76
C ALA A 83 -4.67 1.78 4.28
N ASP A 84 -5.26 1.16 5.30
CA ASP A 84 -4.82 -0.12 5.86
C ASP A 84 -5.70 -1.30 5.39
N ARG A 85 -6.73 -1.01 4.60
CA ARG A 85 -7.64 -2.02 4.06
C ARG A 85 -7.09 -2.67 2.80
N ASN A 86 -7.36 -3.95 2.70
CA ASN A 86 -7.13 -4.76 1.52
C ASN A 86 -8.49 -5.09 0.89
N PHE A 87 -8.58 -5.03 -0.43
CA PHE A 87 -9.81 -5.28 -1.18
C PHE A 87 -9.56 -6.37 -2.20
N PHE A 88 -10.48 -7.33 -2.26
CA PHE A 88 -10.50 -8.41 -3.24
C PHE A 88 -11.83 -8.35 -3.95
N VAL A 89 -11.80 -8.08 -5.25
CA VAL A 89 -12.99 -7.77 -6.05
C VAL A 89 -13.06 -8.72 -7.23
N LEU A 90 -14.24 -9.29 -7.46
CA LEU A 90 -14.53 -10.17 -8.60
C LEU A 90 -15.77 -9.71 -9.34
N ASN A 91 -15.76 -9.89 -10.65
CA ASN A 91 -16.96 -9.84 -11.47
C ASN A 91 -17.49 -11.27 -11.76
N PRO A 92 -18.70 -11.39 -12.35
CA PRO A 92 -19.29 -12.69 -12.71
C PRO A 92 -18.48 -13.55 -13.70
N LEU A 93 -17.52 -12.96 -14.43
CA LEU A 93 -16.64 -13.66 -15.37
C LEU A 93 -15.33 -14.12 -14.74
N SER A 94 -15.20 -14.06 -13.41
CA SER A 94 -13.98 -14.39 -12.66
C SER A 94 -12.80 -13.45 -12.91
N ALA A 95 -12.99 -12.33 -13.60
CA ALA A 95 -11.95 -11.31 -13.67
C ALA A 95 -11.76 -10.76 -12.26
N LYS A 96 -10.50 -10.62 -11.85
CA LYS A 96 -10.15 -10.34 -10.46
C LYS A 96 -9.32 -9.06 -10.31
N PHE A 97 -9.61 -8.28 -9.28
CA PHE A 97 -8.89 -7.06 -8.91
C PHE A 97 -8.54 -7.12 -7.42
N ALA A 98 -7.30 -6.77 -7.08
CA ALA A 98 -6.88 -6.72 -5.69
C ALA A 98 -6.19 -5.39 -5.38
N HIS A 99 -6.55 -4.78 -4.27
CA HIS A 99 -5.82 -3.66 -3.69
C HIS A 99 -5.27 -4.10 -2.33
N LEU A 100 -3.95 -4.03 -2.16
CA LEU A 100 -3.28 -4.38 -0.92
C LEU A 100 -2.74 -3.10 -0.26
N ALA A 101 -2.98 -2.97 1.04
CA ALA A 101 -2.48 -1.87 1.84
C ALA A 101 -0.94 -1.75 1.75
N ALA A 102 -0.42 -0.53 1.92
CA ALA A 102 0.99 -0.16 1.70
C ALA A 102 1.50 -0.37 0.24
N GLY A 103 0.60 -0.55 -0.72
CA GLY A 103 0.87 -0.65 -2.16
C GLY A 103 1.71 -1.86 -2.57
N ARG A 104 1.56 -2.97 -1.84
CA ARG A 104 2.09 -4.28 -2.28
C ARG A 104 1.40 -4.80 -3.55
N ALA A 105 0.20 -4.29 -3.87
CA ALA A 105 -0.58 -4.71 -5.03
C ALA A 105 0.02 -4.29 -6.39
N GLU A 106 0.93 -3.31 -6.43
CA GLU A 106 1.59 -2.92 -7.71
C GLU A 106 2.69 -3.91 -8.13
N LYS A 107 3.10 -4.82 -7.24
CA LYS A 107 4.10 -5.84 -7.54
C LYS A 107 3.42 -7.07 -8.17
N THR A 108 3.72 -7.33 -9.44
CA THR A 108 3.17 -8.44 -10.25
C THR A 108 3.22 -9.81 -9.55
N GLU A 109 4.25 -10.05 -8.73
CA GLU A 109 4.46 -11.28 -7.95
C GLU A 109 3.29 -11.62 -7.01
N TRP A 110 2.59 -10.63 -6.48
CA TRP A 110 1.50 -10.84 -5.51
C TRP A 110 0.14 -11.03 -6.18
N LEU A 111 0.00 -10.57 -7.43
CA LEU A 111 -1.28 -10.56 -8.15
C LEU A 111 -1.76 -11.97 -8.52
N GLY A 112 -0.84 -12.93 -8.65
CA GLY A 112 -1.13 -14.32 -9.03
C GLY A 112 -1.31 -15.31 -7.87
N LEU A 113 -1.13 -14.89 -6.61
CA LEU A 113 -1.12 -15.82 -5.48
C LEU A 113 -2.51 -16.23 -4.99
N TRP A 114 -3.48 -15.31 -5.05
CA TRP A 114 -4.85 -15.63 -4.67
C TRP A 114 -5.63 -16.22 -5.84
N LYS A 115 -6.48 -17.20 -5.53
CA LYS A 115 -7.33 -17.87 -6.51
C LYS A 115 -8.76 -17.41 -6.29
N ALA A 116 -9.50 -17.28 -7.38
CA ALA A 116 -10.91 -17.00 -7.29
C ALA A 116 -11.63 -17.51 -8.53
N ALA A 117 -12.89 -17.86 -8.36
CA ALA A 117 -13.77 -18.30 -9.42
C ALA A 117 -15.18 -17.75 -9.17
N ALA A 118 -15.86 -17.39 -10.25
CA ALA A 118 -17.24 -16.96 -10.25
C ALA A 118 -18.05 -17.82 -11.23
N LYS A 119 -19.32 -18.05 -10.91
CA LYS A 119 -20.25 -18.78 -11.75
C LYS A 119 -21.63 -18.16 -11.66
N ILE A 120 -22.20 -17.80 -12.81
CA ILE A 120 -23.61 -17.40 -12.92
C ILE A 120 -24.48 -18.64 -12.69
N THR A 121 -25.50 -18.49 -11.86
CA THR A 121 -26.46 -19.53 -11.45
C THR A 121 -27.87 -19.12 -11.86
N GLU A 122 -28.84 -20.04 -11.74
CA GLU A 122 -30.23 -19.78 -12.11
C GLU A 122 -30.91 -18.70 -11.25
N ASP A 123 -30.35 -18.40 -10.07
CA ASP A 123 -30.86 -17.45 -9.09
C ASP A 123 -29.94 -16.24 -8.87
N GLY A 124 -28.91 -16.08 -9.69
CA GLY A 124 -27.94 -14.99 -9.58
C GLY A 124 -26.53 -15.43 -9.95
N TRP A 125 -25.57 -15.28 -9.04
CA TRP A 125 -24.21 -15.77 -9.24
C TRP A 125 -23.47 -16.03 -7.93
N THR A 126 -22.48 -16.91 -8.00
CA THR A 126 -21.66 -17.33 -6.87
C THR A 126 -20.20 -17.03 -7.12
N VAL A 127 -19.48 -16.76 -6.05
CA VAL A 127 -18.04 -16.50 -6.03
C VAL A 127 -17.39 -17.29 -4.92
N GLU A 128 -16.23 -17.86 -5.20
CA GLU A 128 -15.31 -18.42 -4.21
C GLU A 128 -13.93 -17.79 -4.37
N MET A 129 -13.30 -17.42 -3.26
CA MET A 129 -11.95 -16.83 -3.21
C MET A 129 -11.10 -17.60 -2.18
N GLU A 130 -9.85 -17.87 -2.54
CA GLU A 130 -8.78 -18.37 -1.68
C GLU A 130 -7.72 -17.26 -1.61
N ILE A 131 -7.56 -16.65 -0.43
CA ILE A 131 -6.67 -15.53 -0.19
C ILE A 131 -5.57 -15.99 0.78
N PRO A 132 -4.35 -16.28 0.29
CA PRO A 132 -3.26 -16.72 1.15
C PRO A 132 -2.88 -15.66 2.19
N TRP A 133 -2.68 -16.07 3.45
CA TRP A 133 -2.28 -15.16 4.54
C TRP A 133 -1.02 -14.38 4.20
N GLN A 134 -0.07 -15.00 3.48
CA GLN A 134 1.18 -14.38 3.05
C GLN A 134 1.01 -13.10 2.23
N MET A 135 -0.14 -12.93 1.55
CA MET A 135 -0.43 -11.70 0.80
C MET A 135 -0.70 -10.50 1.71
N LEU A 136 -1.14 -10.75 2.94
CA LEU A 136 -1.59 -9.75 3.88
C LEU A 136 -0.48 -9.36 4.86
N ALA A 137 -0.37 -8.07 5.14
CA ALA A 137 0.25 -7.62 6.38
C ALA A 137 -0.80 -7.73 7.49
N TYR A 138 -0.44 -8.31 8.63
CA TYR A 138 -1.31 -8.57 9.78
C TYR A 138 -0.47 -8.58 11.06
N PRO A 139 -1.05 -8.30 12.24
CA PRO A 139 -0.33 -8.24 13.51
C PRO A 139 0.52 -9.49 13.77
N ASP A 140 1.69 -9.30 14.35
CA ASP A 140 2.58 -10.42 14.68
C ASP A 140 1.95 -11.33 15.73
N THR A 141 1.90 -12.63 15.48
CA THR A 141 1.55 -13.66 16.46
C THR A 141 2.84 -14.18 17.09
N LYS A 142 2.95 -14.13 18.43
CA LYS A 142 4.12 -14.63 19.14
C LYS A 142 3.83 -16.05 19.61
N LEU A 143 4.28 -17.05 18.84
CA LEU A 143 4.36 -18.42 19.33
C LEU A 143 5.40 -18.48 20.47
N THR A 144 4.96 -18.22 21.70
CA THR A 144 5.79 -18.39 22.89
C THR A 144 5.41 -19.73 23.50
N ALA A 145 6.37 -20.63 23.71
CA ALA A 145 6.16 -22.00 24.19
C ALA A 145 5.49 -22.12 25.60
N LYS A 146 5.04 -21.01 26.19
CA LYS A 146 4.42 -20.94 27.52
C LYS A 146 3.03 -20.32 27.55
N ASP A 147 2.53 -19.73 26.46
CA ASP A 147 1.23 -19.07 26.46
C ASP A 147 0.20 -19.87 25.66
N THR A 148 -0.92 -20.16 26.29
CA THR A 148 -2.07 -20.85 25.70
C THR A 148 -2.58 -20.09 24.46
N LYS A 149 -3.04 -20.83 23.43
CA LYS A 149 -3.60 -20.31 22.15
C LYS A 149 -4.65 -19.19 22.30
N GLU A 150 -5.21 -18.98 23.49
CA GLU A 150 -6.20 -17.94 23.78
C GLU A 150 -5.65 -16.51 23.72
N HIS A 151 -4.36 -16.28 24.01
CA HIS A 151 -3.77 -14.92 24.00
C HIS A 151 -3.37 -14.43 22.60
N GLU A 152 -3.53 -15.26 21.56
CA GLU A 152 -3.14 -14.94 20.17
C GLU A 152 -4.31 -14.51 19.29
N LYS A 153 -5.54 -14.60 19.79
CA LYS A 153 -6.75 -14.18 19.11
C LYS A 153 -6.65 -12.71 18.68
N ARG A 154 -6.91 -12.47 17.40
CA ARG A 154 -6.90 -11.15 16.77
C ARG A 154 -8.31 -10.74 16.39
N GLU A 155 -8.55 -9.44 16.51
CA GLU A 155 -9.69 -8.77 15.93
C GLU A 155 -9.26 -8.17 14.60
N MET A 156 -10.05 -8.36 13.55
CA MET A 156 -9.82 -7.79 12.23
C MET A 156 -11.10 -7.12 11.72
N GLY A 157 -10.96 -6.04 10.97
CA GLY A 157 -12.09 -5.40 10.31
C GLY A 157 -12.42 -6.15 9.02
N ILE A 158 -13.69 -6.43 8.75
CA ILE A 158 -14.12 -7.05 7.51
C ILE A 158 -15.38 -6.39 6.97
N ASN A 159 -15.55 -6.45 5.65
CA ASN A 159 -16.81 -6.08 5.04
C ASN A 159 -17.01 -6.80 3.71
N PHE A 160 -18.27 -6.97 3.32
CA PHE A 160 -18.68 -7.51 2.04
C PHE A 160 -19.53 -6.45 1.33
N ALA A 161 -19.27 -6.25 0.05
CA ALA A 161 -20.05 -5.33 -0.76
C ALA A 161 -20.39 -5.95 -2.11
N ARG A 162 -21.50 -5.50 -2.70
CA ARG A 162 -21.92 -5.79 -4.06
C ARG A 162 -22.30 -4.50 -4.77
N PHE A 163 -22.02 -4.46 -6.05
CA PHE A 163 -22.56 -3.48 -6.97
C PHE A 163 -23.28 -4.20 -8.11
N GLN A 164 -24.53 -3.80 -8.37
CA GLN A 164 -25.35 -4.34 -9.44
C GLN A 164 -25.48 -3.28 -10.53
N GLN A 165 -24.92 -3.54 -11.72
CA GLN A 165 -24.82 -2.51 -12.76
C GLN A 165 -26.19 -2.13 -13.32
N ARG A 166 -27.09 -3.10 -13.48
CA ARG A 166 -28.42 -2.90 -14.06
C ARG A 166 -29.25 -1.86 -13.29
N THR A 167 -29.20 -1.91 -11.96
CA THR A 167 -29.98 -1.05 -11.06
C THR A 167 -29.18 0.15 -10.57
N GLY A 168 -27.85 0.06 -10.62
CA GLY A 168 -26.94 1.00 -9.96
C GLY A 168 -26.90 0.84 -8.43
N GLU A 169 -27.52 -0.22 -7.90
CA GLU A 169 -27.63 -0.47 -6.46
C GLU A 169 -26.29 -0.94 -5.89
N LYS A 170 -25.88 -0.32 -4.78
CA LYS A 170 -24.76 -0.76 -3.95
C LYS A 170 -25.34 -1.38 -2.69
N SER A 171 -24.81 -2.51 -2.27
CA SER A 171 -25.24 -3.14 -1.03
C SER A 171 -24.05 -3.63 -0.21
N TRP A 172 -24.11 -3.40 1.10
CA TRP A 172 -23.02 -3.66 2.04
C TRP A 172 -23.55 -4.51 3.18
N TRP A 173 -22.74 -5.46 3.65
CA TRP A 173 -23.09 -6.26 4.82
C TRP A 173 -23.07 -5.42 6.09
N SER A 174 -21.94 -4.75 6.37
CA SER A 174 -21.86 -3.76 7.44
C SER A 174 -21.93 -2.35 6.84
N ASN A 175 -23.00 -1.62 7.16
CA ASN A 175 -23.24 -0.32 6.56
C ASN A 175 -22.39 0.78 7.21
N VAL A 176 -21.40 1.27 6.48
CA VAL A 176 -20.51 2.37 6.89
C VAL A 176 -21.02 3.75 6.46
N GLY A 177 -22.16 3.82 5.78
CA GLY A 177 -22.74 5.03 5.20
C GLY A 177 -21.99 5.56 3.98
N ILE A 178 -22.52 6.63 3.39
CA ILE A 178 -21.96 7.29 2.18
C ILE A 178 -20.55 7.84 2.41
N GLN A 179 -20.28 8.30 3.63
CA GLN A 179 -18.99 8.86 4.04
C GLN A 179 -17.95 7.78 4.36
N GLU A 180 -18.37 6.51 4.38
CA GLU A 180 -17.52 5.36 4.65
C GLU A 180 -16.82 5.43 6.02
N PHE A 181 -17.59 5.60 7.09
CA PHE A 181 -17.09 5.50 8.47
C PHE A 181 -16.70 4.04 8.79
N TYR A 182 -15.44 3.70 8.52
CA TYR A 182 -14.91 2.34 8.68
C TYR A 182 -14.86 1.88 10.15
N GLU A 183 -15.19 2.72 11.12
CA GLU A 183 -15.44 2.29 12.50
C GLU A 183 -16.71 1.41 12.61
N TYR A 184 -17.60 1.44 11.63
CA TYR A 184 -18.81 0.62 11.55
C TYR A 184 -18.64 -0.64 10.70
N ASP A 185 -17.41 -1.02 10.40
CA ASP A 185 -17.15 -2.27 9.72
C ASP A 185 -17.57 -3.49 10.55
N GLY A 186 -17.66 -4.64 9.88
CA GLY A 186 -17.80 -5.90 10.57
C GLY A 186 -16.56 -6.23 11.38
N HIS A 187 -16.76 -6.79 12.57
CA HIS A 187 -15.69 -7.18 13.48
C HIS A 187 -15.51 -8.69 13.42
N TRP A 188 -14.39 -9.14 12.84
CA TRP A 188 -14.02 -10.54 12.84
C TRP A 188 -13.22 -10.85 14.10
N MET A 189 -13.91 -11.48 15.05
CA MET A 189 -13.37 -11.77 16.38
C MET A 189 -12.63 -13.12 16.40
N ASP A 190 -11.71 -13.25 17.36
CA ASP A 190 -11.06 -14.51 17.71
C ASP A 190 -10.29 -15.20 16.57
N VAL A 191 -9.72 -14.40 15.65
CA VAL A 191 -8.94 -14.90 14.51
C VAL A 191 -7.56 -15.35 14.98
N LEU A 192 -7.12 -16.54 14.57
CA LEU A 192 -5.79 -17.07 14.83
C LEU A 192 -4.98 -17.12 13.53
N PRO A 193 -4.39 -15.99 13.09
CA PRO A 193 -3.59 -16.00 11.87
C PRO A 193 -2.29 -16.79 12.08
N PRO A 194 -1.74 -17.39 11.03
CA PRO A 194 -0.54 -18.22 11.13
C PRO A 194 0.66 -17.41 11.63
N ALA A 195 1.61 -18.10 12.25
CA ALA A 195 2.84 -17.49 12.72
C ALA A 195 3.70 -17.03 11.54
N LYS A 196 4.15 -15.77 11.59
CA LYS A 196 5.07 -15.24 10.57
C LYS A 196 6.49 -15.68 10.84
N VAL A 197 7.07 -16.38 9.88
CA VAL A 197 8.52 -16.54 9.79
C VAL A 197 9.12 -15.24 9.24
N ARG A 198 9.95 -14.58 10.04
CA ARG A 198 10.65 -13.36 9.61
C ARG A 198 12.00 -13.74 9.05
N GLU A 199 12.18 -13.51 7.77
CA GLU A 199 13.43 -13.77 7.11
C GLU A 199 14.15 -12.47 6.80
N MET A 200 15.45 -12.46 7.10
CA MET A 200 16.35 -11.43 6.60
C MET A 200 16.78 -11.82 5.19
N LYS A 201 16.49 -10.96 4.21
CA LYS A 201 16.87 -11.20 2.82
C LYS A 201 18.21 -10.51 2.55
N PHE A 202 19.14 -11.26 2.00
CA PHE A 202 20.45 -10.79 1.56
C PHE A 202 20.57 -11.00 0.06
N LEU A 203 20.94 -9.94 -0.68
CA LEU A 203 21.05 -9.96 -2.13
C LEU A 203 22.41 -9.38 -2.53
N PRO A 204 23.49 -10.19 -2.53
CA PRO A 204 24.79 -9.77 -3.07
C PRO A 204 24.76 -9.81 -4.61
N TYR A 205 25.46 -8.88 -5.25
CA TYR A 205 25.64 -8.85 -6.70
C TYR A 205 27.02 -8.35 -7.09
N ALA A 206 27.50 -8.79 -8.25
CA ALA A 206 28.76 -8.34 -8.83
C ALA A 206 28.64 -8.23 -10.34
N TYR A 207 29.27 -7.19 -10.91
CA TYR A 207 29.27 -6.90 -12.33
C TYR A 207 30.71 -6.72 -12.81
N PHE A 208 30.97 -7.25 -14.00
CA PHE A 208 32.24 -7.12 -14.69
C PHE A 208 31.97 -6.54 -16.07
N GLY A 209 32.58 -5.40 -16.37
CA GLY A 209 32.40 -4.68 -17.62
C GLY A 209 33.74 -4.36 -18.28
N ARG A 210 33.69 -4.11 -19.58
CA ARG A 210 34.78 -3.49 -20.33
C ARG A 210 34.23 -2.23 -20.97
N SER A 211 34.75 -1.07 -20.60
CA SER A 211 34.33 0.21 -21.20
C SER A 211 35.41 0.70 -22.17
N PRO A 212 35.09 0.90 -23.46
CA PRO A 212 36.05 1.42 -24.44
C PRO A 212 36.19 2.95 -24.42
N ALA A 213 35.53 3.66 -23.50
CA ALA A 213 35.29 5.10 -23.60
C ALA A 213 36.50 6.03 -23.36
N SER A 214 37.70 5.52 -23.11
CA SER A 214 38.88 6.38 -22.86
C SER A 214 40.22 5.78 -23.27
N GLY A 215 40.32 5.10 -24.42
CA GLY A 215 41.63 4.71 -25.01
C GLY A 215 42.55 3.82 -24.17
N GLN A 216 42.11 3.42 -22.97
CA GLN A 216 42.71 2.43 -22.10
C GLN A 216 41.64 1.36 -21.90
N GLU A 217 41.96 0.11 -22.22
CA GLU A 217 41.11 -1.04 -21.94
C GLU A 217 40.98 -1.21 -20.41
N GLY A 218 40.02 -0.51 -19.82
CA GLY A 218 39.70 -0.63 -18.40
C GLY A 218 38.71 -1.77 -18.18
N VAL A 219 39.16 -2.85 -17.54
CA VAL A 219 38.25 -3.81 -16.91
C VAL A 219 37.66 -3.12 -15.68
N THR A 220 36.35 -2.92 -15.67
CA THR A 220 35.61 -2.42 -14.52
C THR A 220 34.99 -3.59 -13.78
N ALA A 221 35.27 -3.70 -12.48
CA ALA A 221 34.63 -4.66 -11.59
C ALA A 221 33.92 -3.88 -10.48
N ARG A 222 32.65 -4.20 -10.24
CA ARG A 222 31.85 -3.64 -9.14
C ARG A 222 31.13 -4.75 -8.42
N ALA A 223 30.95 -4.58 -7.12
CA ALA A 223 30.13 -5.48 -6.30
C ALA A 223 29.35 -4.66 -5.29
N GLY A 224 28.14 -5.11 -4.98
CA GLY A 224 27.26 -4.50 -4.01
C GLY A 224 26.39 -5.54 -3.30
N MET A 225 25.60 -5.07 -2.34
CA MET A 225 24.77 -5.93 -1.51
C MET A 225 23.57 -5.16 -0.98
N ASP A 226 22.39 -5.76 -1.10
CA ASP A 226 21.18 -5.24 -0.49
C ASP A 226 20.73 -6.15 0.66
N VAL A 227 20.24 -5.53 1.73
CA VAL A 227 19.71 -6.22 2.92
C VAL A 227 18.31 -5.69 3.19
N ARG A 228 17.37 -6.61 3.41
CA ARG A 228 16.01 -6.27 3.83
C ARG A 228 15.66 -7.05 5.10
N TYR A 229 15.24 -6.33 6.13
CA TYR A 229 14.82 -6.91 7.40
C TYR A 229 13.50 -6.32 7.89
N THR A 230 12.53 -7.17 8.20
CA THR A 230 11.23 -6.74 8.71
C THR A 230 11.17 -6.99 10.22
N PHE A 231 11.32 -5.92 11.02
CA PHE A 231 11.34 -5.97 12.49
C PHE A 231 10.01 -6.37 13.11
N THR A 232 8.92 -5.84 12.54
CA THR A 232 7.53 -6.14 12.91
C THR A 232 6.72 -6.17 11.63
N SER A 233 5.49 -6.69 11.68
CA SER A 233 4.61 -6.70 10.51
C SER A 233 4.31 -5.32 9.90
N GLN A 234 4.66 -4.24 10.60
CA GLN A 234 4.51 -2.87 10.14
C GLN A 234 5.84 -2.11 9.97
N PHE A 235 7.00 -2.62 10.42
CA PHE A 235 8.30 -1.95 10.30
C PHE A 235 9.31 -2.76 9.48
N THR A 236 9.89 -2.12 8.47
CA THR A 236 10.92 -2.68 7.60
C THR A 236 12.13 -1.76 7.53
N LEU A 237 13.31 -2.38 7.57
CA LEU A 237 14.60 -1.78 7.32
C LEU A 237 15.12 -2.30 5.99
N VAL A 238 15.60 -1.39 5.16
CA VAL A 238 16.33 -1.69 3.93
C VAL A 238 17.69 -1.03 4.04
N GLY A 239 18.74 -1.80 3.79
CA GLY A 239 20.11 -1.33 3.65
C GLY A 239 20.64 -1.70 2.28
N THR A 240 21.49 -0.86 1.72
CA THR A 240 22.19 -1.13 0.46
C THR A 240 23.62 -0.63 0.55
N LEU A 241 24.54 -1.44 0.03
CA LEU A 241 25.96 -1.16 -0.09
C LEU A 241 26.34 -1.24 -1.56
N ASN A 242 26.89 -0.15 -2.10
CA ASN A 242 27.24 0.03 -3.51
C ASN A 242 26.13 -0.40 -4.50
N PRO A 243 24.91 0.18 -4.39
CA PRO A 243 23.78 0.00 -5.32
C PRO A 243 24.16 0.13 -6.79
N ASP A 244 23.60 -0.75 -7.61
CA ASP A 244 23.71 -0.66 -9.06
C ASP A 244 22.82 0.46 -9.62
N PHE A 245 23.44 1.55 -10.02
CA PHE A 245 22.80 2.68 -10.69
C PHE A 245 22.91 2.63 -12.22
N GLU A 246 23.73 1.74 -12.78
CA GLU A 246 24.04 1.73 -14.21
C GLU A 246 23.02 0.93 -15.03
N ASN A 247 22.33 -0.04 -14.43
CA ASN A 247 21.37 -0.91 -15.12
C ASN A 247 19.87 -0.51 -15.00
N VAL A 248 19.55 0.64 -14.40
CA VAL A 248 18.15 1.06 -14.26
C VAL A 248 17.70 1.88 -15.47
N GLU A 249 16.78 1.31 -16.26
CA GLU A 249 16.22 1.85 -17.50
C GLU A 249 15.93 3.37 -17.48
N GLN A 250 16.46 4.07 -18.48
CA GLN A 250 16.15 5.47 -18.74
C GLN A 250 14.70 5.59 -19.26
N ALA A 251 13.78 6.05 -18.42
CA ALA A 251 12.51 6.58 -18.92
C ALA A 251 12.80 7.81 -19.79
N VAL A 252 12.34 7.78 -21.05
CA VAL A 252 12.41 8.89 -21.99
C VAL A 252 11.64 10.07 -21.41
N GLU A 253 12.32 11.19 -21.19
CA GLU A 253 11.68 12.42 -20.76
C GLU A 253 10.86 13.00 -21.91
N GLY A 254 9.55 13.19 -21.70
CA GLY A 254 8.76 14.01 -22.61
C GLY A 254 9.26 15.46 -22.57
N ILE A 255 9.39 16.09 -23.74
CA ILE A 255 9.82 17.48 -23.85
C ILE A 255 8.69 18.38 -23.33
N ASP A 256 8.93 19.04 -22.19
CA ASP A 256 8.06 20.08 -21.63
C ASP A 256 8.92 21.26 -21.16
N PHE A 257 8.50 22.49 -21.47
CA PHE A 257 9.28 23.74 -21.37
C PHE A 257 8.98 24.54 -20.08
N SER A 258 8.66 23.87 -18.97
CA SER A 258 8.44 24.53 -17.68
C SER A 258 9.70 24.57 -16.81
N TYR A 259 9.91 25.66 -16.06
CA TYR A 259 11.06 25.88 -15.15
C TYR A 259 10.94 25.13 -13.80
N GLY A 260 9.99 24.20 -13.66
CA GLY A 260 9.81 23.37 -12.46
C GLY A 260 10.61 22.07 -12.52
N ALA A 261 11.00 21.53 -11.36
CA ALA A 261 11.64 20.22 -11.30
C ALA A 261 10.67 19.11 -11.77
N ARG A 262 11.12 18.27 -12.72
CA ARG A 262 10.31 17.18 -13.30
C ARG A 262 10.12 16.03 -12.29
N PHE A 263 8.89 15.53 -12.18
CA PHE A 263 8.53 14.40 -11.33
C PHE A 263 8.42 13.11 -12.16
N VAL A 264 9.54 12.43 -12.39
CA VAL A 264 9.56 11.12 -13.05
C VAL A 264 9.67 10.04 -11.96
N PRO A 265 8.86 8.96 -12.00
CA PRO A 265 8.96 7.87 -11.02
C PRO A 265 10.33 7.18 -11.09
N ASP A 266 10.92 6.94 -9.92
CA ASP A 266 12.13 6.13 -9.77
C ASP A 266 11.83 4.64 -9.97
N ARG A 267 12.77 3.88 -10.52
CA ARG A 267 12.66 2.43 -10.70
C ARG A 267 13.67 1.64 -9.84
N ARG A 268 14.55 2.32 -9.10
CA ARG A 268 15.54 1.67 -8.24
C ARG A 268 14.87 1.05 -7.02
N PRO A 269 15.11 -0.24 -6.71
CA PRO A 269 14.43 -0.96 -5.63
C PRO A 269 14.48 -0.22 -4.27
N PHE A 270 15.63 0.34 -3.90
CA PHE A 270 15.81 1.07 -2.64
C PHE A 270 14.83 2.26 -2.48
N PHE A 271 14.55 3.01 -3.55
CA PHE A 271 13.66 4.18 -3.50
C PHE A 271 12.18 3.85 -3.73
N LEU A 272 11.89 2.65 -4.23
CA LEU A 272 10.53 2.13 -4.38
C LEU A 272 9.98 1.58 -3.06
N GLU A 273 10.84 0.97 -2.25
CA GLU A 273 10.46 0.42 -0.95
C GLU A 273 10.02 1.52 0.02
N GLY A 274 8.85 1.33 0.66
CA GLY A 274 8.33 2.28 1.66
C GLY A 274 7.72 3.57 1.10
N LYS A 275 7.74 3.80 -0.23
CA LYS A 275 7.18 5.01 -0.88
C LYS A 275 5.72 5.30 -0.49
N ASN A 276 4.89 4.27 -0.32
CA ASN A 276 3.49 4.42 0.06
C ASN A 276 3.29 4.74 1.55
N VAL A 277 4.33 4.53 2.37
CA VAL A 277 4.31 4.84 3.81
C VAL A 277 4.70 6.30 4.06
N TYR A 278 5.61 6.88 3.25
CA TYR A 278 5.94 8.31 3.23
C TYR A 278 5.39 8.92 1.98
N ASN A 279 4.14 9.37 2.05
CA ASN A 279 3.49 10.01 0.93
C ASN A 279 4.07 11.40 0.69
N LEU A 280 5.29 11.44 0.17
CA LEU A 280 6.09 12.63 -0.07
C LEU A 280 5.77 13.26 -1.43
N TRP A 281 4.50 13.21 -1.86
CA TRP A 281 3.98 13.46 -3.22
C TRP A 281 4.57 14.64 -4.02
N GLU A 282 5.27 15.58 -3.39
CA GLU A 282 5.84 16.75 -4.07
C GLU A 282 7.23 17.19 -3.55
N PHE A 283 7.92 16.38 -2.74
CA PHE A 283 9.06 16.89 -1.92
C PHE A 283 10.41 16.21 -2.18
N TYR A 284 10.46 15.20 -3.05
CA TYR A 284 11.67 14.41 -3.29
C TYR A 284 11.80 13.93 -4.74
N HIS A 285 12.91 14.31 -5.37
CA HIS A 285 13.35 13.75 -6.64
C HIS A 285 14.48 12.77 -6.35
N SER A 286 14.16 11.50 -6.17
CA SER A 286 15.16 10.47 -5.90
C SER A 286 16.22 10.38 -7.01
N ARG A 287 15.87 10.71 -8.26
CA ARG A 287 16.82 10.86 -9.37
C ARG A 287 17.93 11.90 -9.16
N GLN A 288 17.79 12.84 -8.21
CA GLN A 288 18.89 13.74 -7.82
C GLN A 288 20.02 13.01 -7.10
N ILE A 289 19.75 11.85 -6.50
CA ILE A 289 20.80 10.94 -6.04
C ILE A 289 21.19 10.12 -7.26
N SER A 290 22.25 10.51 -7.96
CA SER A 290 22.78 9.74 -9.09
C SER A 290 23.51 8.48 -8.63
N GLU A 291 24.23 8.60 -7.50
CA GLU A 291 25.07 7.57 -6.92
C GLU A 291 24.98 7.65 -5.39
N MET A 292 25.18 6.52 -4.72
CA MET A 292 25.31 6.37 -3.26
C MET A 292 26.12 5.10 -3.01
N ASP A 293 27.03 5.15 -2.05
CA ASP A 293 27.80 3.96 -1.64
C ASP A 293 27.08 3.21 -0.52
N VAL A 294 26.34 3.93 0.32
CA VAL A 294 25.55 3.34 1.40
C VAL A 294 24.20 4.02 1.48
N GLY A 295 23.14 3.21 1.50
CA GLY A 295 21.77 3.66 1.73
C GLY A 295 21.16 2.93 2.93
N LEU A 296 20.47 3.67 3.80
CA LEU A 296 19.66 3.09 4.89
C LEU A 296 18.25 3.69 4.84
N SER A 297 17.25 2.83 4.76
CA SER A 297 15.84 3.21 4.80
C SER A 297 15.13 2.46 5.92
N LEU A 298 14.62 3.18 6.93
CA LEU A 298 13.74 2.62 7.94
C LEU A 298 12.33 3.14 7.71
N PHE A 299 11.38 2.22 7.62
CA PHE A 299 10.01 2.58 7.38
C PHE A 299 8.99 1.71 8.08
N GLY A 300 7.97 2.31 8.69
CA GLY A 300 6.83 1.57 9.17
C GLY A 300 5.70 2.41 9.75
N LYS A 301 4.67 1.70 10.22
CA LYS A 301 3.53 2.25 10.96
C LYS A 301 3.56 1.76 12.41
N MET A 302 3.14 2.61 13.34
CA MET A 302 2.99 2.30 14.75
C MET A 302 1.60 2.72 15.24
N GLY A 303 0.91 1.82 15.93
CA GLY A 303 -0.40 2.05 16.54
C GLY A 303 -1.55 1.37 15.82
N ASN A 304 -2.48 0.79 16.59
CA ASN A 304 -3.63 0.05 16.06
C ASN A 304 -4.84 0.92 15.71
N ARG A 305 -4.92 2.17 16.16
CA ARG A 305 -6.07 3.08 15.84
C ARG A 305 -5.63 4.42 15.24
N THR A 306 -4.37 4.74 15.45
CA THR A 306 -3.71 5.95 14.99
C THR A 306 -2.52 5.50 14.18
N ALA A 307 -2.51 5.78 12.88
CA ALA A 307 -1.37 5.41 12.06
C ALA A 307 -0.31 6.49 12.22
N PHE A 308 0.70 6.19 13.04
CA PHE A 308 1.94 6.96 13.04
C PHE A 308 2.92 6.30 12.06
N SER A 309 3.26 6.96 10.96
CA SER A 309 4.26 6.46 10.03
C SER A 309 5.56 7.24 10.13
N VAL A 310 6.69 6.53 10.22
CA VAL A 310 8.04 7.12 10.25
C VAL A 310 8.89 6.55 9.17
N GLY A 311 9.50 7.41 8.36
CA GLY A 311 10.40 7.05 7.28
C GLY A 311 11.67 7.82 7.45
N ALA A 312 12.81 7.17 7.33
CA ALA A 312 14.10 7.82 7.32
C ALA A 312 14.94 7.23 6.20
N ASN A 313 15.42 8.04 5.26
CA ASN A 313 16.35 7.65 4.22
C ASN A 313 17.66 8.38 4.43
N PHE A 314 18.73 7.61 4.59
CA PHE A 314 20.10 8.10 4.66
C PHE A 314 20.85 7.62 3.43
N ALA A 315 21.60 8.51 2.77
CA ALA A 315 22.49 8.18 1.68
C ALA A 315 23.85 8.84 1.92
N GLN A 316 24.93 8.09 1.68
CA GLN A 316 26.29 8.59 1.75
C GLN A 316 27.07 8.24 0.48
N THR A 317 27.83 9.20 -0.02
CA THR A 317 28.73 9.08 -1.18
C THR A 317 30.17 9.39 -0.82
N TRP A 318 31.11 8.65 -1.39
CA TRP A 318 32.55 8.83 -1.33
C TRP A 318 33.09 9.10 -2.74
N TYR A 319 33.09 10.36 -3.17
CA TYR A 319 33.72 10.74 -4.43
C TYR A 319 35.12 11.30 -4.14
N GLY A 320 36.15 10.47 -4.28
CA GLY A 320 37.52 10.85 -3.93
C GLY A 320 37.70 11.09 -2.41
N LYS A 321 38.04 12.33 -2.00
CA LYS A 321 38.21 12.72 -0.59
C LYS A 321 36.99 13.43 0.03
N GLN A 322 35.93 13.69 -0.73
CA GLN A 322 34.74 14.36 -0.21
C GLN A 322 33.67 13.35 0.21
N VAL A 323 33.15 13.53 1.42
CA VAL A 323 32.05 12.75 1.99
C VAL A 323 30.79 13.60 1.93
N GLY A 324 29.77 13.12 1.24
CA GLY A 324 28.47 13.78 1.17
C GLY A 324 27.40 12.96 1.86
N ARG A 325 26.59 13.58 2.73
CA ARG A 325 25.46 12.93 3.40
C ARG A 325 24.13 13.59 3.08
N GLN A 326 23.10 12.77 2.94
CA GLN A 326 21.71 13.23 2.88
C GLN A 326 20.88 12.42 3.88
N MET A 327 20.02 13.11 4.63
CA MET A 327 18.98 12.48 5.45
C MET A 327 17.63 13.08 5.12
N ARG A 328 16.62 12.23 4.96
CA ARG A 328 15.23 12.65 4.84
C ARG A 328 14.39 11.87 5.81
N SER A 329 13.47 12.54 6.50
CA SER A 329 12.46 11.82 7.24
C SER A 329 11.07 12.38 7.04
N ALA A 330 10.09 11.54 7.30
CA ALA A 330 8.69 11.92 7.33
C ALA A 330 8.04 11.23 8.51
N MET A 331 7.34 12.03 9.32
CA MET A 331 6.52 11.59 10.43
C MET A 331 5.10 12.01 10.13
N THR A 332 4.20 11.04 10.01
CA THR A 332 2.80 11.31 9.71
C THR A 332 1.93 10.69 10.77
N TYR A 333 1.05 11.49 11.35
CA TYR A 333 -0.05 11.08 12.18
C TYR A 333 -1.32 11.09 11.33
N ARG A 334 -2.05 9.97 11.33
CA ARG A 334 -3.39 9.88 10.75
C ARG A 334 -4.35 9.27 11.76
N GLY A 335 -5.30 10.08 12.21
CA GLY A 335 -6.49 9.64 12.95
C GLY A 335 -7.75 9.89 12.12
N SER A 336 -8.92 9.56 12.68
CA SER A 336 -10.21 9.69 11.98
C SER A 336 -10.60 11.13 11.64
N ARG A 337 -10.12 12.12 12.40
CA ARG A 337 -10.46 13.55 12.24
C ARG A 337 -9.26 14.46 12.00
N PHE A 338 -8.07 14.00 12.31
CA PHE A 338 -6.86 14.80 12.27
C PHE A 338 -5.79 14.08 11.45
N TYR A 339 -5.17 14.82 10.55
CA TYR A 339 -4.03 14.37 9.78
C TYR A 339 -2.93 15.39 9.92
N VAL A 340 -1.76 14.96 10.38
CA VAL A 340 -0.58 15.83 10.52
C VAL A 340 0.60 15.12 9.90
N SER A 341 1.35 15.79 9.05
CA SER A 341 2.57 15.27 8.45
C SER A 341 3.67 16.31 8.58
N VAL A 342 4.81 15.89 9.10
CA VAL A 342 6.03 16.70 9.22
C VAL A 342 7.15 15.96 8.51
N ALA A 343 7.83 16.64 7.58
CA ALA A 343 8.91 16.06 6.82
C ALA A 343 10.15 16.97 6.84
N PRO A 344 11.10 16.76 7.76
CA PRO A 344 12.38 17.45 7.71
C PRO A 344 13.34 16.75 6.72
N PHE A 345 14.21 17.54 6.10
CA PHE A 345 15.26 17.01 5.23
C PHE A 345 16.56 17.80 5.36
N PHE A 346 17.67 17.10 5.16
CA PHE A 346 19.03 17.58 5.31
C PHE A 346 19.90 17.08 4.16
N ILE A 347 20.69 17.97 3.56
CA ILE A 347 21.69 17.67 2.54
C ILE A 347 22.98 18.40 2.94
N GLU A 348 24.07 17.65 3.07
CA GLU A 348 25.38 18.21 3.37
C GLU A 348 25.95 18.95 2.14
N PRO A 349 26.66 20.08 2.33
CA PRO A 349 27.18 20.87 1.21
C PRO A 349 28.08 20.08 0.24
N ASP A 350 28.84 19.13 0.79
CA ASP A 350 29.81 18.30 0.08
C ASP A 350 29.17 17.07 -0.61
N PHE A 351 27.83 16.99 -0.65
CA PHE A 351 27.14 15.97 -1.44
C PHE A 351 27.19 16.32 -2.93
N VAL A 352 28.10 15.64 -3.65
CA VAL A 352 28.34 15.84 -5.08
C VAL A 352 27.67 14.72 -5.89
N ASN A 353 26.72 15.09 -6.75
CA ASN A 353 26.23 14.23 -7.83
C ASN A 353 27.22 14.30 -9.01
N LYS A 354 27.43 13.19 -9.75
CA LYS A 354 28.29 13.12 -10.95
C LYS A 354 28.03 14.20 -12.01
N LEU A 355 26.84 14.80 -12.01
CA LEU A 355 26.46 15.90 -12.90
C LEU A 355 27.08 17.26 -12.52
N GLY A 356 27.86 17.36 -11.43
CA GLY A 356 28.46 18.63 -10.96
C GLY A 356 27.43 19.64 -10.45
N PHE A 357 26.16 19.24 -10.37
CA PHE A 357 25.08 20.11 -9.94
C PHE A 357 24.96 20.07 -8.41
N HIS A 358 25.22 21.21 -7.78
CA HIS A 358 24.95 21.45 -6.36
C HIS A 358 23.59 22.16 -6.23
N PRO A 359 22.48 21.44 -6.04
CA PRO A 359 21.20 22.10 -5.96
C PRO A 359 21.09 22.90 -4.66
N PHE A 360 21.56 22.40 -3.50
CA PHE A 360 21.35 23.04 -2.18
C PHE A 360 22.35 22.57 -1.11
N THR A 361 22.78 23.46 -0.21
CA THR A 361 23.66 23.17 0.94
C THR A 361 22.95 23.49 2.28
N GLY A 362 22.79 22.52 3.20
CA GLY A 362 22.31 22.74 4.59
C GLY A 362 20.90 22.22 4.95
N ILE A 363 20.40 22.61 6.15
CA ILE A 363 19.02 22.34 6.60
C ILE A 363 18.08 23.31 5.88
N ARG A 364 17.30 22.81 4.93
CA ARG A 364 16.29 23.59 4.19
C ARG A 364 14.94 23.66 4.93
N GLY A 365 14.95 23.45 6.25
CA GLY A 365 13.78 23.51 7.14
C GLY A 365 12.84 22.31 7.07
N GLY A 366 11.61 22.49 7.55
CA GLY A 366 10.60 21.45 7.68
C GLY A 366 9.31 21.87 6.99
N ARG A 367 8.69 20.93 6.26
CA ARG A 367 7.35 21.13 5.74
C ARG A 367 6.36 20.46 6.67
N PHE A 368 5.33 21.20 7.07
CA PHE A 368 4.22 20.66 7.83
C PHE A 368 2.94 20.77 7.02
N PHE A 369 2.12 19.73 7.10
CA PHE A 369 0.74 19.75 6.67
C PHE A 369 -0.10 19.28 7.84
N ALA A 370 -1.11 20.05 8.20
CA ALA A 370 -2.11 19.65 9.17
C ALA A 370 -3.48 19.85 8.56
N SER A 371 -4.36 18.85 8.65
CA SER A 371 -5.78 19.03 8.42
C SER A 371 -6.58 18.52 9.61
N ALA A 372 -7.63 19.28 9.93
CA ALA A 372 -8.62 18.95 10.94
C ALA A 372 -9.98 18.96 10.25
N ARG A 373 -10.69 17.85 10.36
CA ARG A 373 -12.00 17.66 9.76
C ARG A 373 -13.00 17.32 10.85
N ASN A 374 -14.11 18.05 10.87
CA ASN A 374 -15.22 17.76 11.76
C ASN A 374 -16.52 17.72 10.96
N GLU A 375 -17.37 16.74 11.26
CA GLU A 375 -18.53 16.39 10.45
C GLU A 375 -19.76 16.08 11.30
N TRP A 376 -20.93 16.45 10.78
CA TRP A 376 -22.20 16.33 11.48
C TRP A 376 -23.24 15.55 10.66
N ARG A 377 -23.95 14.63 11.34
CA ARG A 377 -24.96 13.75 10.74
C ARG A 377 -26.25 14.46 10.32
N SER A 378 -26.55 15.64 10.87
CA SER A 378 -27.78 16.40 10.60
C SER A 378 -27.52 17.90 10.73
N GLY A 379 -28.18 18.70 9.89
CA GLY A 379 -28.04 20.16 9.86
C GLY A 379 -27.64 20.69 8.49
N ILE A 380 -27.65 22.02 8.36
CA ILE A 380 -27.28 22.73 7.12
C ILE A 380 -25.77 22.64 6.86
N LEU A 381 -24.97 22.58 7.92
CA LEU A 381 -23.52 22.40 7.85
C LEU A 381 -23.18 20.91 8.05
N ARG A 382 -22.59 20.28 7.02
CA ARG A 382 -22.29 18.84 7.01
C ARG A 382 -20.84 18.52 7.34
N GLN A 383 -19.91 19.39 6.94
CA GLN A 383 -18.48 19.20 7.10
C GLN A 383 -17.79 20.56 7.22
N VAL A 384 -16.81 20.64 8.11
CA VAL A 384 -15.81 21.70 8.15
C VAL A 384 -14.43 21.05 8.07
N GLU A 385 -13.63 21.50 7.12
CA GLU A 385 -12.24 21.09 6.97
C GLU A 385 -11.34 22.32 7.04
N LEU A 386 -10.37 22.26 7.96
CA LEU A 386 -9.32 23.24 8.09
C LEU A 386 -8.02 22.60 7.65
N PHE A 387 -7.26 23.27 6.79
CA PHE A 387 -5.93 22.83 6.40
C PHE A 387 -4.92 23.94 6.65
N ALA A 388 -3.73 23.54 7.08
CA ALA A 388 -2.57 24.40 7.22
C ALA A 388 -1.40 23.70 6.53
N ARG A 389 -0.77 24.40 5.58
CA ARG A 389 0.46 23.98 4.92
C ARG A 389 1.50 25.06 5.16
N GLY A 390 2.65 24.67 5.66
CA GLY A 390 3.79 25.58 5.81
C GLY A 390 5.07 24.91 5.40
N GLU A 391 5.96 25.71 4.80
CA GLU A 391 7.30 25.32 4.43
C GLU A 391 8.26 26.35 5.02
N ALA A 392 9.13 25.91 5.92
CA ALA A 392 10.27 26.69 6.34
C ALA A 392 11.46 26.26 5.49
N SER A 393 12.18 27.20 4.89
CA SER A 393 13.42 26.95 4.13
C SER A 393 14.40 28.10 4.28
N ASN A 394 15.68 27.78 4.52
CA ASN A 394 16.77 28.74 4.36
C ASN A 394 17.00 29.03 2.87
N SER A 395 17.61 30.19 2.57
CA SER A 395 17.73 30.77 1.23
C SER A 395 18.45 29.88 0.21
N TYR A 396 18.09 30.09 -1.05
CA TYR A 396 18.66 29.47 -2.24
C TYR A 396 20.02 30.14 -2.56
N ASP A 397 21.13 29.51 -2.17
CA ASP A 397 22.48 30.01 -2.50
C ASP A 397 23.07 29.23 -3.69
N GLY A 398 22.27 29.02 -4.73
CA GLY A 398 22.70 28.31 -5.93
C GLY A 398 23.87 29.03 -6.60
N THR A 399 25.07 28.49 -6.45
CA THR A 399 26.22 28.83 -7.28
C THR A 399 26.52 27.64 -8.19
N VAL A 400 26.62 27.92 -9.49
CA VAL A 400 27.10 26.97 -10.48
C VAL A 400 28.62 27.06 -10.45
N SER A 401 29.28 25.99 -9.98
CA SER A 401 30.73 25.81 -10.11
C SER A 401 31.06 25.00 -11.36
#